data_AF-A0A0F9G9C2-F1
#
_entry.id   AF-A0A0F9G9C2-F1
#
_cell.length_a   1.000
_cell.length_b   1.000
_cell.length_c   1.000
_cell.angle_alpha   90.00
_cell.angle_beta   90.00
_cell.angle_gamma   90.00
#
_symmetry.space_group_name_H-M   'P 1'
#
loop_
_entity.id
_entity.type
_entity.pdbx_description
1 polymer ?
#
loop_
_entity_poly.entity_id
_entity_poly.type
_entity_poly.pdbx_seq_one_letter_code
_entity_poly.pdbx_strand_id
1 'polypeptide(L)'
;MSQSVCDKACFILQKTNDGDDLSPEHLYLLQEMVNGHLNELGEQEFEKLYLSAQAGYVKPLFHGIEHMTVDHEGYVLWKGKAVEHYDSPWRWSQEAKTQAEEIAVRCRYLESISVVPSISNVIWTWEKYKPGGELCVAAVKQ
;
A
#
# COMPACT_ATOMS: atom_id res chain seq x y z
N MET A 1 22.50 25.45 12.74
CA MET A 1 21.12 25.93 12.53
C MET A 1 20.25 24.69 12.46
N SER A 2 19.26 24.53 13.34
CA SER A 2 18.29 23.44 13.20
C SER A 2 17.55 23.63 11.88
N GLN A 3 17.43 22.57 11.10
CA GLN A 3 16.69 22.60 9.84
C GLN A 3 15.21 22.90 10.15
N SER A 4 14.60 23.84 9.42
CA SER A 4 13.20 24.19 9.70
C SER A 4 12.27 23.03 9.34
N VAL A 5 11.06 23.01 9.92
CA VAL A 5 10.03 22.01 9.57
C VAL A 5 9.76 22.01 8.06
N CYS A 6 9.65 23.20 7.46
CA CYS A 6 9.44 23.36 6.02
C CYS A 6 10.60 22.77 5.20
N ASP A 7 11.85 22.97 5.63
CA ASP A 7 13.00 22.39 4.93
C ASP A 7 12.98 20.85 4.97
N LYS A 8 12.60 20.27 6.11
CA LYS A 8 12.44 18.81 6.25
C LYS A 8 11.30 18.28 5.40
N ALA A 9 10.15 18.97 5.40
CA ALA A 9 9.00 18.60 4.58
C ALA A 9 9.34 18.65 3.07
N CYS A 10 9.95 19.74 2.60
CA CYS A 10 10.43 19.87 1.23
C CYS A 10 11.42 18.74 0.86
N PHE A 11 12.32 18.39 1.76
CA PHE A 11 13.24 17.27 1.54
C PHE A 11 12.51 15.94 1.38
N ILE A 12 11.53 15.65 2.25
CA ILE A 12 10.73 14.41 2.15
C ILE A 12 10.03 14.36 0.79
N LEU A 13 9.29 15.41 0.42
CA LEU A 13 8.58 15.49 -0.87
C LEU A 13 9.52 15.27 -2.06
N GLN A 14 10.68 15.95 -2.08
CA GLN A 14 11.68 15.76 -3.13
C GLN A 14 12.20 14.32 -3.23
N LYS A 15 12.29 13.61 -2.10
CA LYS A 15 12.78 12.23 -2.06
C LYS A 15 11.71 11.18 -2.35
N THR A 16 10.44 11.54 -2.28
CA THR A 16 9.31 10.62 -2.45
C THR A 16 8.44 10.98 -3.65
N ASN A 17 9.07 11.40 -4.75
CA ASN A 17 8.41 11.82 -5.98
C ASN A 17 7.24 12.79 -5.72
N ASP A 18 7.56 13.92 -5.09
CA ASP A 18 6.60 14.96 -4.69
C ASP A 18 5.47 14.47 -3.75
N GLY A 19 5.71 13.38 -3.03
CA GLY A 19 4.76 12.78 -2.10
C GLY A 19 3.98 11.58 -2.65
N ASP A 20 4.08 11.27 -3.95
CA ASP A 20 3.40 10.12 -4.56
C ASP A 20 3.88 8.77 -3.97
N ASP A 21 5.17 8.71 -3.60
CA ASP A 21 5.75 7.52 -3.00
C ASP A 21 5.46 7.41 -1.50
N LEU A 22 4.91 8.45 -0.85
CA LEU A 22 4.49 8.35 0.56
C LEU A 22 3.25 7.44 0.68
N SER A 23 3.11 6.78 1.83
CA SER A 23 1.80 6.25 2.21
C SER A 23 0.84 7.40 2.51
N PRO A 24 -0.48 7.19 2.37
CA PRO A 24 -1.47 8.21 2.71
C PRO A 24 -1.33 8.74 4.15
N GLU A 25 -0.99 7.84 5.09
CA GLU A 25 -0.78 8.17 6.50
C GLU A 25 0.44 9.08 6.70
N HIS A 26 1.54 8.83 5.99
CA HIS A 26 2.75 9.65 6.09
C HIS A 26 2.59 11.00 5.39
N LEU A 27 1.86 11.07 4.28
CA LEU A 27 1.53 12.34 3.65
C LEU A 27 0.66 13.20 4.57
N TYR A 28 -0.33 12.58 5.22
CA TYR A 28 -1.15 13.27 6.23
C TYR A 28 -0.31 13.75 7.43
N LEU A 29 0.59 12.91 7.94
CA LEU A 29 1.51 13.29 9.01
C LEU A 29 2.38 14.51 8.63
N LEU A 30 2.93 14.52 7.41
CA LEU A 30 3.70 15.64 6.89
C LEU A 30 2.86 16.93 6.84
N GLN A 31 1.64 16.85 6.32
CA GLN A 31 0.71 17.98 6.25
C GLN A 31 0.41 18.53 7.65
N GLU A 32 0.07 17.67 8.60
CA GLU A 32 -0.26 18.11 9.97
C GLU A 32 0.96 18.66 10.71
N MET A 33 2.17 18.17 10.42
CA MET A 33 3.42 18.75 10.95
C MET A 33 3.62 20.17 10.43
N VAL A 34 3.47 20.39 9.11
CA VAL A 34 3.65 21.71 8.49
C VAL A 34 2.59 22.70 9.00
N ASN A 35 1.37 22.23 9.24
CA ASN A 35 0.29 23.05 9.81
C ASN A 35 0.46 23.33 11.32
N GLY A 36 1.38 22.64 12.01
CA GLY A 36 1.60 22.80 13.46
C GLY A 36 0.49 22.19 14.31
N HIS A 37 -0.17 21.15 13.83
CA HIS A 37 -1.29 20.47 14.51
C HIS A 37 -0.87 19.20 15.25
N LEU A 38 0.36 18.72 15.04
CA LEU A 38 0.85 17.52 15.71
C LEU A 38 1.12 17.76 17.19
N ASN A 39 0.94 16.70 17.96
CA ASN A 39 1.43 16.62 19.34
C ASN A 39 2.88 16.09 19.36
N GLU A 40 3.49 16.01 20.54
CA GLU A 40 4.88 15.54 20.70
C GLU A 40 5.12 14.15 20.09
N LEU A 41 4.15 13.23 20.18
CA LEU A 41 4.26 11.91 19.54
C LEU A 41 4.24 12.02 18.01
N GLY A 42 3.36 12.86 17.45
CA GLY A 42 3.31 13.14 16.03
C GLY A 42 4.60 13.77 15.52
N GLU A 43 5.17 14.72 16.26
CA GLU A 43 6.46 15.32 15.93
C GLU A 43 7.58 14.26 15.89
N GLN A 44 7.59 13.31 16.83
CA GLN A 44 8.54 12.19 16.81
C GLN A 44 8.36 11.29 15.59
N GLU A 45 7.12 10.98 15.21
CA GLU A 45 6.84 10.20 13.98
C GLU A 45 7.26 10.97 12.72
N PHE A 46 7.08 12.30 12.69
CA PHE A 46 7.56 13.12 11.58
C PHE A 46 9.09 13.08 11.48
N GLU A 47 9.82 13.13 12.60
CA GLU A 47 11.27 12.98 12.59
C GLU A 47 11.71 11.60 12.08
N LYS A 48 10.99 10.53 12.46
CA LYS A 48 11.24 9.18 11.92
C LYS A 48 11.00 9.13 10.41
N LEU A 49 9.94 9.78 9.92
CA LEU A 49 9.66 9.89 8.49
C LEU A 49 10.80 10.62 7.76
N TYR A 50 11.27 11.73 8.32
CA TYR A 50 12.40 12.49 7.77
C TYR A 50 13.67 11.62 7.67
N LEU A 51 14.01 10.90 8.76
CA LEU A 51 15.15 9.97 8.77
C LEU A 51 14.98 8.83 7.75
N SER A 52 13.76 8.31 7.60
CA SER A 52 13.45 7.28 6.60
C SER A 52 13.64 7.81 5.18
N ALA A 53 13.19 9.04 4.89
CA ALA A 53 13.43 9.69 3.60
C ALA A 53 14.92 9.90 3.30
N GLN A 54 15.73 10.20 4.32
CA GLN A 54 17.19 10.29 4.17
C GLN A 54 17.83 8.94 3.84
N ALA A 55 17.33 7.85 4.43
CA ALA A 55 17.84 6.49 4.23
C ALA A 55 17.36 5.82 2.93
N GLY A 56 16.41 6.44 2.22
CA GLY A 56 15.70 5.82 1.10
C GLY A 56 14.38 5.25 1.57
N TYR A 57 13.34 6.08 1.53
CA TYR A 57 12.02 5.74 2.04
C TYR A 57 11.46 4.45 1.41
N VAL A 58 10.90 3.59 2.25
CA VAL A 58 10.18 2.39 1.82
C VAL A 58 8.73 2.54 2.26
N LYS A 59 7.81 2.50 1.30
CA LYS A 59 6.37 2.59 1.57
C LYS A 59 5.94 1.44 2.50
N PRO A 60 5.28 1.73 3.63
CA PRO A 60 4.72 0.71 4.51
C PRO A 60 3.81 -0.26 3.75
N LEU A 61 3.88 -1.52 4.15
CA LEU A 61 3.00 -2.56 3.62
C LEU A 61 1.58 -2.36 4.16
N PHE A 62 0.60 -2.46 3.28
CA PHE A 62 -0.81 -2.34 3.64
C PHE A 62 -1.20 -3.50 4.56
N HIS A 63 -1.69 -3.18 5.77
CA HIS A 63 -1.96 -4.14 6.84
C HIS A 63 -0.77 -5.07 7.21
N GLY A 64 0.46 -4.69 6.88
CA GLY A 64 1.64 -5.52 7.08
C GLY A 64 1.75 -6.72 6.13
N ILE A 65 0.96 -6.76 5.05
CA ILE A 65 0.92 -7.86 4.09
C ILE A 65 2.05 -7.70 3.07
N GLU A 66 2.91 -8.71 2.96
CA GLU A 66 4.02 -8.71 1.99
C GLU A 66 3.55 -8.42 0.56
N HIS A 67 4.28 -7.54 -0.13
CA HIS A 67 4.02 -7.06 -1.48
C HIS A 67 2.74 -6.25 -1.69
N MET A 68 1.99 -5.96 -0.62
CA MET A 68 0.76 -5.19 -0.71
C MET A 68 1.00 -3.76 -0.22
N THR A 69 0.57 -2.77 -1.01
CA THR A 69 0.61 -1.35 -0.66
C THR A 69 -0.73 -0.70 -1.00
N VAL A 70 -0.98 0.51 -0.51
CA VAL A 70 -2.13 1.32 -0.88
C VAL A 70 -1.66 2.68 -1.40
N ASP A 71 -2.33 3.22 -2.41
CA ASP A 71 -2.08 4.57 -2.91
C ASP A 71 -3.01 5.62 -2.27
N HIS A 72 -2.83 6.87 -2.70
CA HIS A 72 -3.61 8.00 -2.19
C HIS A 72 -5.08 7.95 -2.62
N GLU A 73 -5.39 7.31 -3.75
CA GLU A 73 -6.76 7.15 -4.25
C GLU A 73 -7.51 6.01 -3.56
N GLY A 74 -6.81 5.10 -2.88
CA GLY A 74 -7.37 3.95 -2.19
C GLY A 74 -7.23 2.62 -2.94
N TYR A 75 -6.49 2.59 -4.06
CA TYR A 75 -6.19 1.33 -4.71
C TYR A 75 -5.22 0.50 -3.88
N VAL A 76 -5.60 -0.74 -3.65
CA VAL A 76 -4.75 -1.78 -3.10
C VAL A 76 -3.92 -2.35 -4.24
N LEU A 77 -2.61 -2.23 -4.12
CA LEU A 77 -1.63 -2.65 -5.11
C LEU A 77 -0.92 -3.92 -4.64
N TRP A 78 -0.82 -4.92 -5.51
CA TRP A 78 0.04 -6.09 -5.35
C TRP A 78 1.24 -5.96 -6.28
N LYS A 79 2.45 -5.82 -5.72
CA LYS A 79 3.69 -5.58 -6.50
C LYS A 79 3.54 -4.43 -7.52
N GLY A 80 2.84 -3.36 -7.13
CA GLY A 80 2.57 -2.20 -7.98
C GLY A 80 1.43 -2.37 -8.99
N LYS A 81 0.67 -3.46 -8.96
CA LYS A 81 -0.53 -3.67 -9.79
C LYS A 81 -1.80 -3.58 -8.96
N ALA A 82 -2.77 -2.78 -9.39
CA ALA A 82 -4.05 -2.67 -8.70
C ALA A 82 -4.80 -4.01 -8.70
N VAL A 83 -5.22 -4.44 -7.51
CA VAL A 83 -5.96 -5.69 -7.28
C VAL A 83 -7.30 -5.46 -6.60
N GLU A 84 -7.50 -4.31 -5.96
CA GLU A 84 -8.78 -3.87 -5.40
C GLU A 84 -8.75 -2.35 -5.12
N HIS A 85 -9.88 -1.76 -4.77
CA HIS A 85 -10.00 -0.38 -4.28
C HIS A 85 -10.80 -0.34 -2.98
N TYR A 86 -10.24 0.28 -1.94
CA TYR A 86 -10.90 0.43 -0.63
C TYR A 86 -11.13 1.90 -0.27
N ASP A 87 -12.36 2.20 0.13
CA ASP A 87 -12.74 3.53 0.60
C ASP A 87 -12.19 3.85 2.00
N SER A 88 -11.88 5.13 2.21
CA SER A 88 -11.58 5.68 3.54
C SER A 88 -12.88 6.04 4.26
N PRO A 89 -13.03 5.78 5.58
CA PRO A 89 -12.02 5.24 6.50
C PRO A 89 -12.00 3.71 6.57
N TRP A 90 -12.94 3.03 5.90
CA TRP A 90 -13.15 1.58 6.04
C TRP A 90 -11.89 0.75 5.74
N ARG A 91 -11.02 1.19 4.82
CA ARG A 91 -9.76 0.54 4.47
C ARG A 91 -8.82 0.24 5.65
N TRP A 92 -8.95 0.97 6.76
CA TRP A 92 -8.14 0.79 7.97
C TRP A 92 -8.79 -0.11 9.03
N SER A 93 -9.96 -0.69 8.73
CA SER A 93 -10.68 -1.58 9.63
C SER A 93 -10.10 -2.99 9.67
N GLN A 94 -10.49 -3.76 10.70
CA GLN A 94 -10.10 -5.17 10.84
C GLN A 94 -10.78 -6.05 9.76
N GLU A 95 -11.97 -5.66 9.32
CA GLU A 95 -12.70 -6.26 8.21
C GLU A 95 -11.93 -6.07 6.89
N ALA A 96 -11.48 -4.85 6.60
CA ALA A 96 -10.65 -4.56 5.42
C ALA A 96 -9.33 -5.33 5.44
N LYS A 97 -8.71 -5.47 6.63
CA LYS A 97 -7.53 -6.33 6.81
C LYS A 97 -7.81 -7.78 6.42
N THR A 98 -8.90 -8.34 6.93
CA THR A 98 -9.29 -9.74 6.65
C THR A 98 -9.51 -9.95 5.14
N GLN A 99 -10.16 -8.99 4.48
CA GLN A 99 -10.35 -9.05 3.03
C GLN A 99 -9.02 -8.89 2.27
N ALA A 100 -8.13 -8.01 2.72
CA ALA A 100 -6.81 -7.84 2.11
C ALA A 100 -5.94 -9.11 2.23
N GLU A 101 -6.01 -9.81 3.35
CA GLU A 101 -5.34 -11.11 3.55
C GLU A 101 -5.85 -12.16 2.57
N GLU A 102 -7.16 -12.21 2.32
CA GLU A 102 -7.76 -13.09 1.31
C GLU A 102 -7.28 -12.72 -0.10
N ILE A 103 -7.31 -11.44 -0.45
CA ILE A 103 -6.78 -10.95 -1.74
C ILE A 103 -5.33 -11.35 -1.93
N ALA A 104 -4.50 -11.27 -0.88
CA ALA A 104 -3.11 -11.69 -0.93
C ALA A 104 -2.97 -13.20 -1.22
N VAL A 105 -3.83 -14.04 -0.64
CA VAL A 105 -3.88 -15.49 -0.95
C VAL A 105 -4.23 -15.70 -2.43
N ARG A 106 -5.25 -15.00 -2.93
CA ARG A 106 -5.65 -15.07 -4.35
C ARG A 106 -4.51 -14.65 -5.27
N CYS A 107 -3.82 -13.54 -4.96
CA CYS A 107 -2.69 -13.05 -5.76
C CYS A 107 -1.54 -14.07 -5.81
N ARG A 108 -1.12 -14.60 -4.65
CA ARG A 108 -0.08 -15.65 -4.59
C ARG A 108 -0.45 -16.88 -5.40
N TYR A 109 -1.72 -17.29 -5.36
CA TYR A 109 -2.19 -18.42 -6.13
C TYR A 109 -2.18 -18.14 -7.65
N LEU A 110 -2.65 -16.96 -8.08
CA LEU A 110 -2.57 -16.58 -9.49
C LEU A 110 -1.11 -16.58 -9.98
N GLU A 111 -0.18 -16.06 -9.18
CA GLU A 111 1.25 -16.10 -9.49
C GLU A 111 1.78 -17.54 -9.61
N SER A 112 1.32 -18.47 -8.77
CA SER A 112 1.77 -19.87 -8.84
C SER A 112 1.31 -20.60 -10.10
N ILE A 113 0.23 -20.15 -10.74
CA ILE A 113 -0.24 -20.62 -12.05
C ILE A 113 0.17 -19.70 -13.20
N SER A 114 1.16 -18.82 -12.99
CA SER A 114 1.69 -17.87 -13.98
C SER A 114 0.66 -16.86 -14.53
N VAL A 115 -0.36 -16.55 -13.75
CA VAL A 115 -1.35 -15.50 -14.06
C VAL A 115 -1.00 -14.23 -13.29
N VAL A 116 -0.90 -13.10 -13.99
CA VAL A 116 -0.62 -11.79 -13.35
C VAL A 116 -1.86 -11.32 -12.58
N PRO A 117 -1.75 -11.02 -11.27
CA PRO A 117 -2.88 -10.49 -10.50
C PRO A 117 -3.38 -9.15 -11.03
N SER A 118 -4.70 -8.99 -11.03
CA SER A 118 -5.41 -7.77 -11.39
C SER A 118 -6.77 -7.76 -10.71
N ILE A 119 -7.43 -6.60 -10.62
CA ILE A 119 -8.81 -6.50 -10.11
C ILE A 119 -9.73 -7.53 -10.81
N SER A 120 -9.57 -7.71 -12.13
CA SER A 120 -10.39 -8.65 -12.93
C SER A 120 -10.34 -10.10 -12.44
N ASN A 121 -9.15 -10.65 -12.22
CA ASN A 121 -9.00 -12.07 -11.88
C ASN A 121 -8.95 -12.34 -10.37
N VAL A 122 -8.61 -11.33 -9.56
CA VAL A 122 -8.62 -11.42 -8.10
C VAL A 122 -10.04 -11.28 -7.54
N ILE A 123 -10.87 -10.41 -8.14
CA ILE A 123 -12.20 -10.06 -7.62
C ILE A 123 -13.29 -10.59 -8.54
N TRP A 124 -13.39 -10.05 -9.75
CA TRP A 124 -14.56 -10.24 -10.62
C TRP A 124 -14.69 -11.66 -11.21
N THR A 125 -13.56 -12.32 -11.48
CA THR A 125 -13.53 -13.63 -12.15
C THR A 125 -12.78 -14.71 -11.38
N TRP A 126 -12.57 -14.49 -10.07
CA TRP A 126 -11.83 -15.40 -9.18
C TRP A 126 -12.30 -16.86 -9.26
N GLU A 127 -13.61 -17.07 -9.37
CA GLU A 127 -14.23 -18.41 -9.48
C GLU A 127 -13.67 -19.27 -10.62
N LYS A 128 -13.18 -18.66 -11.70
CA LYS A 128 -12.56 -19.38 -12.82
C LYS A 128 -11.16 -19.91 -12.48
N TYR A 129 -10.48 -19.22 -11.57
CA TYR A 129 -9.08 -19.46 -11.24
C TYR A 129 -8.91 -20.27 -9.97
N LYS A 130 -9.82 -20.13 -8.99
CA LYS A 130 -9.73 -20.80 -7.69
C LYS A 130 -9.35 -22.28 -7.83
N PRO A 131 -8.66 -22.89 -6.85
CA PRO A 131 -8.33 -24.31 -6.90
C PRO A 131 -9.53 -25.19 -7.28
N GLY A 132 -9.40 -25.96 -8.38
CA GLY A 132 -10.49 -26.77 -8.94
C GLY A 132 -11.46 -26.04 -9.89
N GLY A 133 -11.21 -24.77 -10.20
CA GLY A 133 -11.97 -23.96 -11.16
C GLY A 133 -11.63 -24.27 -12.63
N GLU A 134 -12.43 -23.73 -13.54
CA GLU A 134 -12.42 -24.03 -14.98
C GLU A 134 -11.04 -23.91 -15.64
N LEU A 135 -10.26 -22.89 -15.29
CA LEU A 135 -8.93 -22.64 -15.87
C LEU A 135 -7.81 -23.41 -15.16
N CYS A 136 -8.05 -23.87 -13.92
CA CYS A 136 -7.12 -24.74 -13.20
C CYS A 136 -7.03 -26.13 -13.84
N VAL A 137 -8.11 -26.62 -14.47
CA VAL A 137 -8.13 -27.95 -15.12
C VAL A 137 -7.36 -27.97 -16.44
N ALA A 138 -7.22 -26.83 -17.12
CA ALA A 138 -6.53 -26.75 -18.41
C ALA A 138 -5.00 -26.84 -18.29
N ALA A 139 -4.42 -26.36 -17.18
CA ALA A 139 -2.96 -26.34 -16.98
C ALA A 139 -2.35 -27.71 -16.59
N VAL A 140 -3.17 -28.69 -16.20
CA VAL A 140 -2.70 -30.02 -15.73
C VAL A 140 -2.64 -31.06 -16.86
N LYS A 141 -2.93 -30.68 -18.11
CA LYS A 141 -2.99 -31.60 -19.27
C LYS A 141 -1.81 -31.48 -20.26
N GLN A 142 -0.59 -31.20 -19.81
CA GLN A 142 0.61 -31.33 -20.65
C GLN A 142 1.58 -32.36 -20.08
#